data_AF-A0A353MGG1-F1
#
_entry.id   AF-A0A353MGG1-F1
#
_cell.length_a   1.000
_cell.length_b   1.000
_cell.length_c   1.000
_cell.angle_alpha   90.00
_cell.angle_beta   90.00
_cell.angle_gamma   90.00
#
_symmetry.space_group_name_H-M   'P 1'
#
loop_
_entity.id
_entity.type
_entity.pdbx_description
1 polymer ?
#
loop_
_entity_poly.entity_id
_entity_poly.type
_entity_poly.pdbx_seq_one_letter_code
_entity_poly.pdbx_strand_id
1 'polypeptide(L)' 'MWNGFDANASSVEISFVVNGLQAVTDIEIKDNGDGIALEEINSRFMEDREYF' A
#
# COMPACT_ATOMS: atom_id res chain seq x y z
N MET A 1 -0.03 -1.06 -4.86
CA MET A 1 0.74 -1.52 -6.02
C MET A 1 1.61 -0.41 -6.61
N TRP A 2 1.03 0.73 -7.02
CA TRP A 2 1.81 1.86 -7.55
C TRP A 2 2.89 2.37 -6.59
N ASN A 3 2.57 2.53 -5.29
CA ASN A 3 3.57 2.92 -4.29
C ASN A 3 4.81 2.01 -4.26
N GLY A 4 4.65 0.71 -4.50
CA GLY A 4 5.78 -0.21 -4.59
C GLY A 4 6.59 0.01 -5.87
N PHE A 5 5.92 0.22 -7.00
CA PHE A 5 6.60 0.55 -8.26
C PHE A 5 7.40 1.85 -8.16
N ASP A 6 6.81 2.91 -7.61
CA ASP A 6 7.45 4.21 -7.41
C ASP A 6 8.63 4.13 -6.42
N ALA A 7 8.58 3.17 -5.48
CA ALA A 7 9.66 2.87 -4.54
C ALA A 7 10.72 1.91 -5.11
N ASN A 8 10.79 1.71 -6.42
CA ASN A 8 11.72 0.79 -7.07
C ASN A 8 11.63 -0.67 -6.56
N ALA A 9 10.46 -1.10 -6.07
CA ALA A 9 10.28 -2.46 -5.58
C ALA A 9 10.45 -3.48 -6.72
N SER A 10 11.17 -4.56 -6.42
CA SER A 10 11.31 -5.71 -7.32
C SER A 10 10.22 -6.75 -7.11
N SER A 11 9.51 -6.68 -5.99
CA SER A 11 8.41 -7.56 -5.63
C SER A 11 7.32 -6.80 -4.88
N VAL A 12 6.07 -7.09 -5.23
CA VAL A 12 4.88 -6.64 -4.52
C VAL A 12 4.03 -7.87 -4.22
N GLU A 13 3.74 -8.09 -2.94
CA GLU A 13 2.89 -9.15 -2.42
C GLU A 13 1.53 -8.59 -2.03
N ILE A 14 0.47 -9.32 -2.36
CA ILE A 14 -0.90 -9.00 -1.99
C ILE A 14 -1.47 -10.22 -1.26
N SER A 15 -1.87 -10.01 -0.01
CA SER A 15 -2.53 -11.02 0.80
C SER A 15 -3.89 -10.49 1.24
N PHE A 16 -4.83 -11.39 1.52
CA PHE A 16 -6.16 -11.02 2.01
C PHE A 16 -6.68 -12.06 2.99
N VAL A 17 -7.45 -11.60 3.97
CA VAL A 17 -8.12 -12.46 4.95
C VAL A 17 -9.58 -12.57 4.56
N VAL A 18 -10.08 -13.80 4.55
CA VAL A 18 -11.48 -14.11 4.26
C VAL A 18 -12.12 -14.69 5.51
N ASN A 19 -13.29 -14.18 5.88
CA ASN A 19 -14.05 -14.72 7.00
C ASN A 19 -14.85 -15.98 6.62
N GLY A 20 -15.53 -16.57 7.61
CA GLY A 20 -16.35 -17.78 7.39
C GLY A 20 -17.52 -17.61 6.41
N LEU A 21 -17.89 -16.39 6.04
CA LEU A 21 -18.94 -16.08 5.06
C LEU A 21 -18.37 -15.78 3.66
N GLN A 22 -17.07 -16.08 3.43
CA GLN A 22 -16.36 -15.79 2.19
C GLN A 22 -16.21 -14.29 1.87
N ALA A 23 -16.46 -13.41 2.84
CA ALA A 23 -16.20 -11.99 2.68
C ALA A 23 -14.75 -11.67 3.01
N VAL A 24 -14.11 -10.85 2.17
CA VAL A 24 -12.78 -10.29 2.45
C VAL A 24 -12.93 -9.28 3.59
N THR A 25 -12.19 -9.49 4.67
CA THR A 25 -12.18 -8.58 5.83
C THR A 25 -10.96 -7.68 5.85
N ASP A 26 -9.84 -8.16 5.29
CA ASP A 26 -8.55 -7.47 5.33
C ASP A 26 -7.83 -7.69 4.01
N ILE A 27 -7.14 -6.64 3.56
CA ILE A 27 -6.23 -6.68 2.42
C ILE A 27 -4.91 -6.07 2.89
N GLU A 28 -3.82 -6.81 2.71
CA GLU A 28 -2.47 -6.34 2.99
C GLU A 28 -1.67 -6.32 1.68
N ILE A 29 -0.95 -5.22 1.47
CA ILE A 29 -0.07 -5.03 0.33
C ILE A 29 1.31 -4.72 0.90
N LYS A 30 2.30 -5.50 0.51
CA LYS A 30 3.69 -5.35 0.95
C LYS A 30 4.61 -5.29 -0.25
N ASP A 31 5.55 -4.37 -0.24
CA ASP A 31 6.61 -4.30 -1.22
C ASP A 31 7.99 -4.35 -0.54
N ASN A 32 9.04 -4.51 -1.34
CA ASN A 32 10.43 -4.50 -0.89
C ASN A 32 11.21 -3.30 -1.46
N GLY A 33 10.51 -2.20 -1.76
CA GLY A 33 11.10 -0.98 -2.29
C GLY A 33 11.84 -0.17 -1.23
N ASP A 34 12.27 1.02 -1.64
CA ASP A 34 13.08 1.96 -0.85
C ASP A 34 12.35 2.50 0.40
N GLY A 35 11.03 2.34 0.46
CA GLY A 35 10.18 2.85 1.54
C GLY A 35 9.86 4.34 1.38
N ILE A 36 9.49 4.98 2.49
CA ILE A 36 9.16 6.42 2.54
C ILE A 36 9.99 7.06 3.65
N ALA A 37 10.66 8.16 3.35
CA ALA A 37 11.35 8.96 4.36
C ALA A 37 10.33 9.50 5.38
N LEU A 38 10.69 9.49 6.67
CA LEU A 38 9.75 9.85 7.74
C LEU A 38 9.21 11.28 7.57
N GLU A 39 10.03 12.18 7.04
CA GLU A 39 9.70 13.58 6.79
C GLU A 39 8.67 13.74 5.66
N GLU A 40 8.63 12.79 4.71
CA GLU A 40 7.73 12.78 3.55
C GLU A 40 6.42 12.01 3.81
N ILE A 41 6.30 11.34 4.97
CA ILE A 41 5.16 10.47 5.26
C ILE A 41 3.83 11.25 5.20
N ASN A 42 3.80 12.44 5.78
CA ASN A 42 2.58 13.24 5.85
C ASN A 42 2.14 13.75 4.47
N SER A 43 3.07 14.14 3.58
CA SER A 43 2.69 14.60 2.24
C SER A 43 2.16 13.45 1.39
N ARG A 44 2.82 12.28 1.42
CA ARG A 44 2.40 11.08 0.68
C ARG A 44 1.00 10.59 1.06
N PHE A 45 0.62 10.71 2.33
CA PHE A 45 -0.74 10.35 2.79
C PHE A 45 -1.78 11.46 2.60
N MET A 46 -1.38 12.68 2.22
CA MET A 46 -2.29 13.81 2.02
C MET A 46 -2.51 14.17 0.54
N GLU A 47 -1.60 13.79 -0.37
CA GLU A 47 -1.71 14.05 -1.81
C GLU A 47 -2.94 13.41 -2.47
N ASP A 48 -3.40 12.26 -1.99
CA ASP A 48 -4.58 11.55 -2.55
C ASP A 48 -5.93 12.23 -2.27
N ARG A 49 -5.97 13.39 -1.58
CA ARG A 49 -7.21 14.07 -1.17
C ARG A 49 -7.73 15.14 -2.14
N GLU A 50 -7.12 15.34 -3.32
CA GLU A 50 -7.64 16.31 -4.31
C GLU A 50 -8.75 15.78 -5.24
N TYR A 51 -9.10 14.49 -5.19
CA TYR A 51 -10.10 13.90 -6.09
C TYR A 51 -11.40 13.41 -5.42
N PHE A 52 -11.73 13.91 -4.22
CA PHE A 52 -13.06 13.71 -3.60
C PHE A 52 -13.66 15.01 -3.07
#